data_AF-A0A219AKC5-F1
#
_entry.id   AF-A0A219AKC5-F1
#
_cell.length_a   1.000
_cell.length_b   1.000
_cell.length_c   1.000
_cell.angle_alpha   90.00
_cell.angle_beta   90.00
_cell.angle_gamma   90.00
#
_symmetry.space_group_name_H-M   'P 1'
#
loop_
_entity.id
_entity.type
_entity.pdbx_description
1 polymer ?
#
loop_
_entity_poly.entity_id
_entity_poly.type
_entity_poly.pdbx_seq_one_letter_code
_entity_poly.pdbx_strand_id
1 'polypeptide(L)'
;MSDKIDFNNFYTTEHIEGSMGLKEYIDNYYDEDVEYKLCKDCPNYGKIWMCPPHRENSLSVWKEFEEKYKKLDFIITKINFTEKAKSRKYTLKKFLMKSYQTQ
;
A
#
# COMPACT_ATOMS: atom_id res chain seq x y z
N MET A 1 3.87 -33.22 8.52
CA MET A 1 5.17 -32.59 8.22
C MET A 1 4.90 -31.29 7.48
N SER A 2 5.14 -30.13 8.09
CA SER A 2 4.92 -28.85 7.41
C SER A 2 6.08 -28.60 6.45
N ASP A 3 5.80 -28.54 5.15
CA ASP A 3 6.77 -28.06 4.17
C ASP A 3 7.23 -26.66 4.58
N LYS A 4 8.46 -26.55 5.08
CA LYS A 4 9.09 -25.24 5.31
C LYS A 4 9.18 -24.55 3.95
N ILE A 5 8.51 -23.42 3.81
CA ILE A 5 8.56 -22.63 2.59
C ILE A 5 9.88 -21.87 2.61
N ASP A 6 10.78 -22.24 1.71
CA ASP A 6 11.97 -21.45 1.42
C ASP A 6 11.59 -20.30 0.47
N PHE A 7 11.61 -19.08 0.98
CA PHE A 7 11.25 -17.87 0.25
C PHE A 7 12.45 -17.23 -0.49
N ASN A 8 13.67 -17.72 -0.28
CA ASN A 8 14.89 -17.08 -0.79
C ASN A 8 14.95 -16.99 -2.33
N ASN A 9 14.11 -17.76 -3.04
CA ASN A 9 14.02 -17.77 -4.50
C ASN A 9 12.59 -17.49 -5.02
N PHE A 10 11.71 -16.91 -4.20
CA PHE A 10 10.32 -16.64 -4.59
C PHE A 10 10.14 -15.26 -5.23
N TYR A 11 11.05 -14.35 -4.95
CA TYR A 11 11.03 -13.02 -5.52
C TYR A 11 12.45 -12.45 -5.55
N THR A 12 12.64 -11.47 -6.40
CA THR A 12 13.76 -10.53 -6.28
C THR A 12 13.19 -9.14 -5.97
N THR A 13 14.02 -8.26 -5.43
CA THR A 13 13.67 -6.86 -5.25
C THR A 13 14.46 -5.98 -6.19
N GLU A 14 13.81 -4.93 -6.65
CA GLU A 14 14.43 -3.82 -7.36
C GLU A 14 14.15 -2.58 -6.52
N HIS A 15 15.21 -1.85 -6.16
CA HIS A 15 15.12 -0.60 -5.40
C HIS A 15 15.24 0.57 -6.34
N ILE A 16 14.28 1.47 -6.26
CA ILE A 16 14.21 2.69 -7.06
C ILE A 16 14.12 3.84 -6.07
N GLU A 17 15.09 4.73 -6.14
CA GLU A 17 15.08 5.98 -5.40
C GLU A 17 14.89 7.13 -6.40
N GLY A 18 14.15 8.14 -5.97
CA GLY A 18 13.87 9.29 -6.79
C GLY A 18 13.36 10.44 -5.95
N SER A 19 13.22 11.60 -6.58
CA SER A 19 12.70 12.76 -5.87
C SER A 19 12.06 13.72 -6.85
N MET A 20 11.05 14.45 -6.39
CA MET A 20 10.39 15.50 -7.17
C MET A 20 9.96 16.67 -6.31
N GLY A 21 9.51 17.76 -6.95
CA GLY A 21 8.89 18.87 -6.24
C GLY A 21 7.58 18.43 -5.59
N LEU A 22 7.37 18.76 -4.31
CA LEU A 22 6.11 18.41 -3.64
C LEU A 22 4.91 19.11 -4.31
N LYS A 23 5.08 20.36 -4.74
CA LYS A 23 4.07 21.07 -5.53
C LYS A 23 3.76 20.36 -6.85
N GLU A 24 4.80 19.93 -7.57
CA GLU A 24 4.64 19.20 -8.83
C GLU A 24 3.88 17.88 -8.63
N TYR A 25 4.15 17.19 -7.52
CA TYR A 25 3.42 15.99 -7.12
C TYR A 25 1.92 16.29 -6.90
N ILE A 26 1.62 17.29 -6.07
CA ILE A 26 0.23 17.65 -5.73
C ILE A 26 -0.54 18.10 -6.96
N ASP A 27 0.06 18.96 -7.80
CA ASP A 27 -0.61 19.53 -8.97
C ASP A 27 -0.91 18.49 -10.07
N ASN A 28 -0.01 17.53 -10.29
CA ASN A 28 -0.06 16.66 -11.46
C ASN A 28 -0.43 15.21 -11.16
N TYR A 29 -0.29 14.74 -9.91
CA TYR A 29 -0.39 13.33 -9.57
C TYR A 29 -1.34 13.03 -8.40
N TYR A 30 -1.75 14.04 -7.62
CA TYR A 30 -2.68 13.86 -6.52
C TYR A 30 -4.10 14.32 -6.93
N ASP A 31 -5.08 13.44 -6.74
CA ASP A 31 -6.49 13.72 -7.04
C ASP A 31 -7.34 13.25 -5.85
N GLU A 32 -7.80 14.22 -5.05
CA GLU A 32 -8.61 13.98 -3.86
C GLU A 32 -9.97 13.37 -4.21
N ASP A 33 -10.57 13.76 -5.33
CA ASP A 33 -11.89 13.25 -5.74
C ASP A 33 -11.81 11.78 -6.12
N VAL A 34 -10.74 11.38 -6.83
CA VAL A 34 -10.47 9.99 -7.16
C VAL A 34 -10.20 9.17 -5.90
N GLU A 35 -9.36 9.67 -4.98
CA GLU A 35 -9.06 8.98 -3.72
C GLU A 35 -10.33 8.73 -2.90
N TYR A 36 -11.15 9.78 -2.72
CA TYR A 36 -12.33 9.71 -1.88
C TYR A 36 -13.43 8.86 -2.50
N LYS A 37 -13.59 8.91 -3.83
CA LYS A 37 -14.52 8.04 -4.55
C LYS A 37 -14.16 6.56 -4.37
N LEU A 38 -12.90 6.20 -4.56
CA LEU A 38 -12.44 4.81 -4.34
C LEU A 38 -12.69 4.34 -2.91
N CYS A 39 -12.50 5.23 -1.94
CA CYS A 39 -12.80 4.94 -0.54
C CYS A 39 -14.30 4.71 -0.32
N LYS A 40 -15.18 5.55 -0.90
CA LYS A 40 -16.65 5.38 -0.80
C LYS A 40 -17.16 4.10 -1.43
N ASP A 41 -16.54 3.66 -2.52
CA ASP A 41 -16.90 2.42 -3.21
C ASP A 41 -16.42 1.17 -2.44
N CYS A 42 -15.55 1.33 -1.44
CA CYS A 42 -15.04 0.24 -0.63
C CYS A 42 -16.08 -0.27 0.40
N PRO A 43 -16.31 -1.59 0.51
CA PRO A 43 -17.20 -2.17 1.52
C PRO A 43 -16.85 -1.84 2.97
N ASN A 44 -15.62 -1.38 3.24
CA ASN A 44 -15.11 -1.02 4.56
C ASN A 44 -15.26 0.48 4.90
N TYR A 45 -15.78 1.31 4.00
CA TYR A 45 -16.01 2.73 4.27
C TYR A 45 -16.80 2.94 5.56
N GLY A 46 -16.27 3.74 6.48
CA GLY A 46 -16.86 4.00 7.81
C GLY A 46 -16.96 2.79 8.75
N LYS A 47 -16.40 1.62 8.42
CA LYS A 47 -16.51 0.39 9.25
C LYS A 47 -15.25 0.04 10.02
N ILE A 48 -14.08 0.42 9.51
CA ILE A 48 -12.80 0.19 10.17
C ILE A 48 -12.11 1.51 10.45
N TRP A 49 -11.35 1.57 11.54
CA TRP A 49 -10.74 2.81 12.05
C TRP A 49 -9.87 3.55 11.03
N MET A 50 -9.23 2.81 10.10
CA MET A 50 -8.38 3.40 9.05
C MET A 50 -9.18 4.01 7.89
N CYS A 51 -10.46 3.64 7.71
CA CYS A 51 -11.27 4.13 6.62
C CYS A 51 -11.87 5.51 6.94
N PRO A 52 -11.99 6.41 5.94
CA PRO A 52 -12.77 7.64 6.08
C PRO A 52 -14.22 7.30 6.49
N PRO A 53 -14.97 8.24 7.12
CA PRO A 53 -14.79 9.70 7.04
C PRO A 53 -14.02 10.35 8.19
N HIS A 54 -13.36 9.57 9.06
CA HIS A 54 -12.78 10.10 10.31
C HIS A 54 -11.49 10.95 10.16
N ARG A 55 -11.07 11.32 8.95
CA ARG A 55 -9.90 12.18 8.73
C ARG A 55 -10.31 13.52 8.14
N GLU A 56 -9.63 14.56 8.58
CA GLU A 56 -9.65 15.90 8.00
C GLU A 56 -9.31 15.83 6.49
N ASN A 57 -9.82 16.80 5.73
CA ASN A 57 -9.68 16.88 4.26
C ASN A 57 -8.22 16.60 3.84
N SER A 58 -8.00 15.56 3.03
CA SER A 58 -6.67 15.09 2.66
C SER A 58 -5.85 16.20 1.98
N LEU A 59 -6.51 17.06 1.20
CA LEU A 59 -5.86 18.18 0.51
C LEU A 59 -5.36 19.27 1.47
N SER A 60 -6.02 19.53 2.60
CA SER A 60 -5.51 20.52 3.57
C SER A 60 -4.18 20.06 4.17
N VAL A 61 -4.05 18.77 4.46
CA VAL A 61 -2.79 18.18 4.92
C VAL A 61 -1.70 18.33 3.86
N TRP A 62 -2.00 18.04 2.59
CA TRP A 62 -1.02 18.21 1.51
C TRP A 62 -0.55 19.67 1.35
N LYS A 63 -1.44 20.65 1.50
CA LYS A 63 -1.09 22.08 1.44
C LYS A 63 -0.20 22.51 2.60
N GLU A 64 -0.50 22.08 3.82
CA GLU A 64 0.38 22.34 4.98
C GLU A 64 1.77 21.75 4.78
N PHE A 65 1.85 20.57 4.17
CA PHE A 65 3.12 19.96 3.80
C PHE A 65 3.86 20.73 2.70
N GLU A 66 3.17 21.27 1.68
CA GLU A 66 3.76 22.10 0.62
C GLU A 66 4.35 23.43 1.16
N GLU A 67 3.70 24.01 2.17
CA GLU A 67 4.21 25.22 2.84
C GLU A 67 5.55 24.96 3.52
N LYS A 68 5.68 23.80 4.17
CA LYS A 68 6.85 23.43 4.98
C LYS A 68 7.94 22.70 4.21
N TYR A 69 7.58 21.93 3.19
CA TYR A 69 8.47 21.04 2.44
C TYR A 69 8.35 21.31 0.94
N LYS A 70 9.49 21.36 0.25
CA LYS A 70 9.52 21.62 -1.20
C LYS A 70 9.78 20.39 -2.04
N LYS A 71 10.28 19.32 -1.43
CA LYS A 71 10.75 18.11 -2.10
C LYS A 71 10.10 16.89 -1.46
N LEU A 72 9.75 15.94 -2.31
CA LEU A 72 9.28 14.61 -1.93
C LEU A 72 10.31 13.59 -2.41
N ASP A 73 10.90 12.84 -1.48
CA ASP A 73 11.81 11.74 -1.80
C ASP A 73 11.04 10.41 -1.76
N PHE A 74 11.25 9.59 -2.78
CA PHE A 74 10.62 8.28 -2.92
C PHE A 74 11.66 7.20 -2.74
N ILE A 75 11.32 6.20 -1.91
CA ILE A 75 12.07 4.96 -1.76
C ILE A 75 11.11 3.83 -2.12
N ILE A 76 11.22 3.34 -3.34
CA ILE A 76 10.31 2.35 -3.91
C ILE A 76 11.03 1.00 -3.94
N THR A 77 10.38 -0.01 -3.37
CA THR A 77 10.83 -1.40 -3.49
C THR A 77 9.84 -2.17 -4.35
N LYS A 78 10.25 -2.48 -5.58
CA LYS A 78 9.47 -3.30 -6.50
C LYS A 78 9.79 -4.77 -6.24
N ILE A 79 8.75 -5.56 -5.97
CA ILE A 79 8.85 -6.99 -5.70
C ILE A 79 8.55 -7.75 -7.00
N ASN A 80 9.57 -8.41 -7.55
CA ASN A 80 9.47 -9.22 -8.76
C ASN A 80 9.29 -10.69 -8.39
N PHE A 81 8.04 -11.15 -8.33
CA PHE A 81 7.74 -12.56 -8.03
C PHE A 81 8.16 -13.50 -9.16
N THR A 82 8.72 -14.65 -8.81
CA THR A 82 9.01 -15.73 -9.77
C THR A 82 7.73 -16.45 -10.20
N GLU A 83 7.77 -17.13 -11.35
CA GLU A 83 6.62 -17.93 -11.83
C GLU A 83 6.23 -19.03 -10.84
N LYS A 84 7.21 -19.57 -10.09
CA LYS A 84 6.96 -20.51 -8.99
C LYS A 84 6.12 -19.89 -7.87
N ALA A 85 6.36 -18.62 -7.53
CA ALA A 85 5.58 -17.91 -6.53
C ALA A 85 4.17 -17.59 -7.04
N LYS A 86 4.04 -17.13 -8.30
CA LYS A 86 2.76 -16.77 -8.92
C LYS A 86 1.83 -17.97 -9.17
N SER A 87 2.39 -19.11 -9.55
CA SER A 87 1.63 -20.34 -9.85
C SER A 87 1.06 -21.02 -8.59
N ARG A 88 1.52 -20.64 -7.40
CA ARG A 88 1.01 -21.20 -6.15
C ARG A 88 -0.39 -20.68 -5.85
N LYS A 89 -1.34 -21.62 -5.77
CA LYS A 89 -2.69 -21.34 -5.27
C LYS A 89 -2.74 -21.57 -3.77
N TYR A 90 -3.25 -20.58 -3.05
CA TYR A 90 -3.54 -20.72 -1.63
C TYR A 90 -5.05 -20.70 -1.42
N THR A 91 -5.53 -21.57 -0.55
CA THR A 91 -6.93 -21.54 -0.09
C THR A 91 -7.02 -20.70 1.18
N LEU A 92 -8.08 -19.90 1.30
CA LEU A 92 -8.37 -19.08 2.49
C LEU A 92 -8.31 -19.90 3.78
N LYS A 93 -8.82 -21.14 3.76
CA LYS A 93 -8.75 -22.10 4.87
C LYS A 93 -7.32 -22.36 5.36
N LYS A 94 -6.35 -22.44 4.44
CA LYS A 94 -4.93 -22.70 4.77
C LYS A 94 -4.22 -21.48 5.38
N PHE A 95 -4.68 -20.27 5.09
CA PHE A 95 -4.18 -19.04 5.70
C PHE A 95 -4.76 -18.81 7.09
N LEU A 96 -6.08 -18.94 7.23
CA LEU A 96 -6.80 -18.65 8.48
C LEU A 96 -6.50 -19.69 9.57
N MET A 97 -6.27 -20.97 9.24
CA MET A 97 -5.93 -21.98 10.25
C MET A 97 -4.56 -21.76 10.93
N LYS A 98 -3.68 -20.93 10.38
CA LYS A 98 -2.38 -20.61 11.00
C LYS A 98 -2.44 -19.46 12.01
N SER A 99 -3.44 -18.59 11.95
CA SER A 99 -3.62 -17.50 12.92
C SER A 99 -4.34 -17.93 14.21
N TYR A 100 -5.00 -19.09 14.21
CA TYR A 100 -5.69 -19.65 15.38
C TYR A 100 -4.85 -20.66 16.18
N GLN A 101 -3.59 -20.90 15.83
CA GLN A 101 -2.68 -21.77 16.60
C GLN A 101 -1.68 -21.00 17.48
N THR A 102 -1.91 -19.71 17.67
CA THR A 102 -1.24 -18.90 18.71
C THR A 102 -2.30 -18.23 19.59
N GLN A 103 -3.02 -19.04 20.36
CA GLN A 103 -3.60 -18.70 21.66
C GLN A 103 -3.45 -19.92 22.56
#